data_AF-R7B4C2-F1
#
_entry.id   AF-R7B4C2-F1
#
_cell.length_a   1.000
_cell.length_b   1.000
_cell.length_c   1.000
_cell.angle_alpha   90.00
_cell.angle_beta   90.00
_cell.angle_gamma   90.00
#
_symmetry.space_group_name_H-M   'P 1'
#
loop_
_entity.id
_entity.type
_entity.pdbx_description
1 polymer ?
#
loop_
_entity_poly.entity_id
_entity_poly.type
_entity_poly.pdbx_seq_one_letter_code
_entity_poly.pdbx_strand_id
1 'polypeptide(L)'
;MFHIKKKKVFKSRQLNRLTMAEHLVWLIPIGFMLRDIIITWDQVEEVLADNPTPAIIAVMIGMQALVGLILGLFWVMLFKVVIHTARRQLLKRSTFITVNDIDYYRDKLDGLAPGTISLLADLKIEKRKDIAACILKYENLGIIKTDEYGRYVLDTDGDWQINPALRNSDRYLVKALTERGCDAVDEAAWQRMAVQEAIDDGYIYDGLFAKRSKVKETAGKAAGCFAGCLVPIIIIVGMAFLINAITPQLDELEQILDALPDTATFREQVEYLSMYPQYYPVMAELILAAIVMLAAFFMPGIMVVGGIVSTATKQRYRRTQSGNEMAEYVYGMKNFIHDYSNLSEADKSQLALWDDYLIYAVVLEENEQIVADIRKMRLQNGGI
;
A
#
# COMPACT_ATOMS: atom_id res chain seq x y z
N MET A 1 16.58 -19.69 -29.57
CA MET A 1 17.14 -19.14 -28.32
C MET A 1 16.00 -18.47 -27.56
N PHE A 2 15.49 -19.06 -26.47
CA PHE A 2 14.41 -18.43 -25.70
C PHE A 2 15.01 -17.25 -24.91
N HIS A 3 14.89 -16.03 -25.43
CA HIS A 3 15.21 -14.84 -24.64
C HIS A 3 14.25 -14.79 -23.45
N ILE A 4 14.78 -15.09 -22.26
CA ILE A 4 14.04 -14.90 -21.01
C ILE A 4 13.80 -13.41 -20.87
N LYS A 5 12.54 -13.00 -21.03
CA LYS A 5 12.10 -11.62 -20.84
C LYS A 5 12.35 -11.22 -19.38
N LYS A 6 13.39 -10.41 -19.14
CA LYS A 6 13.67 -9.85 -17.81
C LYS A 6 12.56 -8.85 -17.46
N LYS A 7 12.34 -8.67 -16.15
CA LYS A 7 11.31 -7.78 -15.61
C LYS A 7 11.97 -6.80 -14.66
N LYS A 8 11.63 -5.53 -14.80
CA LYS A 8 12.02 -4.46 -13.88
C LYS A 8 10.77 -3.87 -13.22
N VAL A 9 10.96 -3.29 -12.05
CA VAL A 9 9.87 -2.73 -11.23
C VAL A 9 10.20 -1.29 -10.92
N PHE A 10 9.28 -0.37 -11.24
CA PHE A 10 9.37 1.00 -10.78
C PHE A 10 9.26 1.05 -9.25
N LYS A 11 10.30 1.58 -8.59
CA LYS A 11 10.21 1.92 -7.17
C LYS A 11 9.32 3.15 -7.05
N SER A 12 8.21 3.05 -6.32
CA SER A 12 7.37 4.20 -5.98
C SER A 12 7.30 4.37 -4.47
N ARG A 13 7.02 5.59 -4.04
CA ARG A 13 6.82 5.88 -2.64
C ARG A 13 5.61 5.16 -2.07
N GLN A 14 4.54 5.00 -2.86
CA GLN A 14 3.38 4.21 -2.43
C GLN A 14 3.78 2.76 -2.10
N LEU A 15 4.70 2.17 -2.87
CA LEU A 15 5.23 0.83 -2.61
C LEU A 15 6.04 0.78 -1.30
N ASN A 16 6.88 1.79 -1.07
CA ASN A 16 7.66 1.90 0.17
C ASN A 16 6.75 2.08 1.40
N ARG A 17 5.73 2.95 1.31
CA ARG A 17 4.75 3.14 2.39
C ARG A 17 3.97 1.88 2.71
N LEU A 18 3.54 1.12 1.69
CA LEU A 18 2.88 -0.17 1.91
C LEU A 18 3.81 -1.20 2.54
N THR A 19 5.08 -1.22 2.15
CA THR A 19 6.09 -2.13 2.74
C THR A 19 6.36 -1.79 4.20
N MET A 20 6.47 -0.50 4.54
CA MET A 20 6.60 -0.05 5.92
C MET A 20 5.33 -0.36 6.73
N ALA A 21 4.15 -0.09 6.17
CA ALA A 21 2.87 -0.39 6.82
C ALA A 21 2.73 -1.89 7.12
N GLU A 22 3.19 -2.77 6.21
CA GLU A 22 3.17 -4.23 6.42
C GLU A 22 3.99 -4.64 7.66
N HIS A 23 5.10 -3.94 7.95
CA HIS A 23 5.87 -4.17 9.17
C HIS A 23 5.19 -3.56 10.41
N LEU A 24 4.63 -2.35 10.29
CA LEU A 24 3.98 -1.65 11.41
C LEU A 24 2.72 -2.35 11.92
N VAL A 25 2.05 -3.17 11.11
CA VAL A 25 0.89 -3.97 11.54
C VAL A 25 1.21 -4.86 12.75
N TRP A 26 2.46 -5.30 12.91
CA TRP A 26 2.87 -6.10 14.07
C TRP A 26 2.91 -5.33 15.39
N LEU A 27 2.76 -4.00 15.38
CA LEU A 27 2.63 -3.20 16.59
C LEU A 27 1.21 -3.18 17.16
N ILE A 28 0.22 -3.67 16.41
CA ILE A 28 -1.19 -3.68 16.86
C ILE A 28 -1.38 -4.44 18.19
N PRO A 29 -0.82 -5.65 18.39
CA PRO A 29 -0.92 -6.36 19.67
C PRO A 29 -0.35 -5.57 20.85
N ILE A 30 0.73 -4.80 20.63
CA ILE A 30 1.33 -3.95 21.67
C ILE A 30 0.36 -2.82 22.06
N GLY A 31 -0.31 -2.22 21.08
CA GLY A 31 -1.35 -1.22 21.36
C GLY A 31 -2.50 -1.77 22.19
N PHE A 32 -2.95 -3.00 21.91
CA PHE A 32 -3.97 -3.68 22.73
C PHE A 32 -3.47 -4.03 24.12
N MET A 33 -2.23 -4.54 24.24
CA MET A 33 -1.59 -4.83 25.53
C MET A 33 -1.52 -3.57 26.42
N LEU A 34 -1.02 -2.45 25.88
CA LEU A 34 -0.92 -1.19 26.63
C LEU A 34 -2.29 -0.67 27.06
N ARG A 35 -3.30 -0.77 26.19
CA ARG A 35 -4.68 -0.41 26.52
C ARG A 35 -5.22 -1.30 27.66
N ASP A 36 -4.97 -2.60 27.60
CA ASP A 36 -5.43 -3.55 28.60
C ASP A 36 -4.79 -3.29 29.97
N ILE A 37 -3.48 -3.03 30.00
CA ILE A 37 -2.76 -2.62 31.23
C ILE A 37 -3.37 -1.36 31.85
N ILE A 38 -3.72 -0.36 31.03
CA ILE A 38 -4.35 0.87 31.54
C ILE A 38 -5.73 0.59 32.15
N ILE A 39 -6.52 -0.30 31.54
CA ILE A 39 -7.87 -0.64 32.00
C ILE A 39 -7.80 -1.50 33.28
N THR A 40 -6.82 -2.39 33.36
CA THR A 40 -6.65 -3.36 34.46
C THR A 40 -5.64 -2.88 35.51
N TRP A 41 -5.32 -1.57 35.51
CA TRP A 41 -4.25 -1.01 36.33
C TRP A 41 -4.42 -1.33 37.82
N ASP A 42 -5.64 -1.22 38.35
CA ASP A 42 -5.92 -1.48 39.76
C ASP A 42 -5.53 -2.92 40.17
N GLN A 43 -5.76 -3.90 39.29
CA GLN A 43 -5.37 -5.31 39.52
C GLN A 43 -3.86 -5.51 39.42
N VAL A 44 -3.21 -4.81 38.48
CA VAL A 44 -1.75 -4.83 38.33
C VAL A 44 -1.08 -4.22 39.57
N GLU A 45 -1.63 -3.13 40.09
CA GLU A 45 -1.15 -2.46 41.29
C GLU A 45 -1.29 -3.34 42.54
N GLU A 46 -2.40 -4.07 42.68
CA GLU A 46 -2.61 -5.04 43.75
C GLU A 46 -1.54 -6.15 43.74
N VAL A 47 -1.24 -6.72 42.57
CA VAL A 47 -0.19 -7.75 42.43
C VAL A 47 1.20 -7.18 42.72
N LEU A 48 1.46 -5.93 42.35
CA LEU A 48 2.74 -5.25 42.62
C LEU A 48 2.92 -4.86 44.09
N ALA A 49 1.84 -4.54 44.79
CA ALA A 49 1.84 -4.23 46.22
C ALA A 49 2.16 -5.46 47.09
N ASP A 50 1.87 -6.67 46.60
CA ASP A 50 2.08 -7.93 47.32
C ASP A 50 3.50 -8.52 47.18
N ASN A 51 4.52 -7.64 47.10
CA ASN A 51 5.94 -7.99 46.97
C ASN A 51 6.19 -9.18 46.01
N PRO A 52 5.86 -9.04 44.71
CA PRO A 52 5.93 -10.15 43.78
C PRO A 52 7.37 -10.58 43.51
N THR A 53 7.58 -11.88 43.37
CA THR A 53 8.86 -12.42 42.89
C THR A 53 9.04 -12.09 41.41
N PRO A 54 10.28 -12.10 40.88
CA PRO A 54 10.54 -11.88 39.45
C PRO A 54 9.77 -12.85 38.53
N ALA A 55 9.48 -14.06 39.00
CA ALA A 55 8.70 -15.05 38.26
C ALA A 55 7.24 -14.62 38.09
N ILE A 56 6.62 -14.10 39.16
CA ILE A 56 5.23 -13.60 39.13
C ILE A 56 5.12 -12.42 38.17
N ILE A 57 6.09 -11.49 38.19
CA ILE A 57 6.15 -10.37 37.25
C ILE A 57 6.26 -10.86 35.81
N ALA A 58 7.10 -11.87 35.54
CA ALA A 58 7.26 -12.45 34.21
C ALA A 58 5.96 -13.10 33.70
N VAL A 59 5.25 -13.85 34.55
CA VAL A 59 3.96 -14.46 34.20
C VAL A 59 2.91 -13.41 33.91
N MET A 60 2.82 -12.35 34.73
CA MET A 60 1.91 -11.22 34.51
C MET A 60 2.18 -10.54 33.16
N ILE A 61 3.44 -10.23 32.84
CA ILE A 61 3.82 -9.65 31.54
C ILE A 61 3.46 -10.61 30.40
N GLY A 62 3.71 -11.90 30.57
CA GLY A 62 3.38 -12.94 29.59
C GLY A 62 1.87 -13.04 29.32
N MET A 63 1.04 -13.00 30.36
CA MET A 63 -0.42 -12.97 30.23
C MET A 63 -0.91 -11.71 29.52
N GLN A 64 -0.36 -10.54 29.88
CA GLN A 64 -0.69 -9.28 29.21
C GLN A 64 -0.30 -9.29 27.73
N ALA A 65 0.86 -9.83 27.40
CA ALA A 65 1.29 -10.01 26.02
C ALA A 65 0.37 -10.99 25.26
N LEU A 66 -0.08 -12.07 25.91
CA LEU A 66 -1.02 -13.04 25.35
C LEU A 66 -2.39 -12.41 25.07
N VAL A 67 -2.94 -11.64 26.02
CA VAL A 67 -4.20 -10.91 25.85
C VAL A 67 -4.10 -9.92 24.69
N GLY A 68 -3.02 -9.11 24.66
CA GLY A 68 -2.75 -8.19 23.56
C GLY A 68 -2.65 -8.90 22.20
N LEU A 69 -2.02 -10.07 22.15
CA LEU A 69 -1.93 -10.91 20.95
C LEU A 69 -3.32 -11.43 20.52
N ILE A 70 -4.12 -11.96 21.45
CA ILE A 70 -5.45 -12.49 21.15
C ILE A 70 -6.37 -11.37 20.63
N LEU A 71 -6.43 -10.24 21.31
CA LEU A 71 -7.24 -9.09 20.91
C LEU A 71 -6.76 -8.46 19.61
N GLY A 72 -5.44 -8.44 19.39
CA GLY A 72 -4.81 -7.88 18.18
C GLY A 72 -4.86 -8.82 16.97
N LEU A 73 -5.00 -10.14 17.15
CA LEU A 73 -4.81 -11.14 16.10
C LEU A 73 -5.71 -10.88 14.88
N PHE A 74 -7.00 -10.64 15.12
CA PHE A 74 -7.96 -10.33 14.05
C PHE A 74 -7.51 -9.12 13.22
N TRP A 75 -7.15 -8.03 13.89
CA TRP A 75 -6.74 -6.78 13.25
C TRP A 75 -5.42 -6.94 12.48
N VAL A 76 -4.45 -7.64 13.06
CA VAL A 76 -3.18 -7.96 12.39
C VAL A 76 -3.44 -8.70 11.08
N MET A 77 -4.23 -9.77 11.11
CA MET A 77 -4.51 -10.55 9.91
C MET A 77 -5.30 -9.75 8.87
N LEU A 78 -6.30 -8.98 9.31
CA LEU A 78 -7.09 -8.12 8.43
C LEU A 78 -6.22 -7.10 7.69
N PHE A 79 -5.46 -6.28 8.42
CA PHE A 79 -4.61 -5.26 7.81
C PHE A 79 -3.49 -5.89 6.96
N LYS A 80 -2.91 -7.01 7.40
CA LYS A 80 -1.90 -7.73 6.62
C LYS A 80 -2.44 -8.16 5.26
N VAL A 81 -3.65 -8.74 5.20
CA VAL A 81 -4.24 -9.15 3.92
C VAL A 81 -4.58 -7.96 3.03
N VAL A 82 -5.12 -6.87 3.60
CA VAL A 82 -5.41 -5.63 2.86
C VAL A 82 -4.13 -5.04 2.25
N ILE A 83 -3.09 -4.84 3.07
CA ILE A 83 -1.82 -4.23 2.66
C ILE A 83 -1.08 -5.13 1.69
N HIS A 84 -0.97 -6.43 1.98
CA HIS A 84 -0.32 -7.40 1.10
C HIS A 84 -1.01 -7.45 -0.27
N THR A 85 -2.33 -7.45 -0.31
CA THR A 85 -3.09 -7.46 -1.57
C THR A 85 -2.88 -6.17 -2.35
N ALA A 86 -2.97 -5.01 -1.68
CA ALA A 86 -2.71 -3.72 -2.31
C ALA A 86 -1.27 -3.62 -2.86
N ARG A 87 -0.27 -4.05 -2.08
CA ARG A 87 1.14 -4.11 -2.47
C ARG A 87 1.34 -5.03 -3.67
N ARG A 88 0.76 -6.23 -3.64
CA ARG A 88 0.84 -7.20 -4.73
C ARG A 88 0.24 -6.64 -6.03
N GLN A 89 -0.86 -5.90 -5.96
CA GLN A 89 -1.47 -5.28 -7.13
C GLN A 89 -0.65 -4.09 -7.65
N LEU A 90 -0.10 -3.27 -6.75
CA LEU A 90 0.82 -2.19 -7.13
C LEU A 90 2.06 -2.75 -7.84
N LEU A 91 2.72 -3.76 -7.27
CA LEU A 91 3.88 -4.43 -7.87
C LEU A 91 3.58 -4.92 -9.29
N LYS A 92 2.42 -5.57 -9.51
CA LYS A 92 2.03 -6.04 -10.85
C LYS A 92 1.91 -4.90 -11.86
N ARG A 93 1.45 -3.73 -11.43
CA ARG A 93 1.24 -2.56 -12.29
C ARG A 93 2.54 -1.83 -12.60
N SER A 94 3.42 -1.71 -11.60
CA SER A 94 4.74 -1.10 -11.70
C SER A 94 5.80 -2.01 -12.34
N THR A 95 5.48 -3.30 -12.54
CA THR A 95 6.37 -4.23 -13.26
C THR A 95 6.17 -4.08 -14.77
N PHE A 96 7.27 -3.99 -15.51
CA PHE A 96 7.28 -4.02 -16.97
C PHE A 96 8.31 -5.04 -17.49
N ILE A 97 8.18 -5.38 -18.77
CA ILE A 97 9.10 -6.30 -19.45
C ILE A 97 10.18 -5.46 -20.12
N THR A 98 11.45 -5.79 -19.88
CA THR A 98 12.56 -5.12 -20.55
C THR A 98 12.67 -5.57 -21.99
N VAL A 99 12.97 -4.64 -22.90
CA VAL A 99 13.25 -4.93 -24.30
C VAL A 99 14.75 -4.89 -24.56
N ASN A 100 15.41 -3.80 -24.14
CA ASN A 100 16.84 -3.59 -24.35
C ASN A 100 17.70 -3.82 -23.10
N ASP A 101 17.05 -4.01 -21.94
CA ASP A 101 17.65 -4.15 -20.62
C ASP A 101 18.52 -2.97 -20.17
N ILE A 102 18.10 -1.74 -20.50
CA ILE A 102 18.84 -0.53 -20.13
C ILE A 102 18.59 -0.15 -18.67
N ASP A 103 19.63 0.34 -18.00
CA ASP A 103 19.57 0.79 -16.60
C ASP A 103 19.43 2.30 -16.46
N TYR A 104 19.97 3.06 -17.41
CA TYR A 104 19.95 4.51 -17.43
C TYR A 104 19.55 5.01 -18.82
N TYR A 105 18.81 6.11 -18.84
CA TYR A 105 18.43 6.81 -20.06
C TYR A 105 18.51 8.31 -19.78
N ARG A 106 19.30 9.01 -20.58
CA ARG A 106 19.60 10.43 -20.35
C ARG A 106 18.86 11.35 -21.32
N ASP A 107 18.56 10.89 -22.52
CA ASP A 107 17.99 11.75 -23.56
C ASP A 107 16.56 12.20 -23.19
N LYS A 108 16.12 13.33 -23.75
CA LYS A 108 14.77 13.84 -23.48
C LYS A 108 13.71 12.84 -23.93
N LEU A 109 12.64 12.74 -23.14
CA LEU A 109 11.47 11.92 -23.47
C LEU A 109 10.54 12.71 -24.39
N ASP A 110 11.05 13.08 -25.56
CA ASP A 110 10.38 13.99 -26.50
C ASP A 110 8.99 13.47 -26.89
N GLY A 111 8.00 14.37 -26.81
CA GLY A 111 6.61 14.07 -27.18
C GLY A 111 5.80 13.31 -26.13
N LEU A 112 6.40 12.89 -25.00
CA LEU A 112 5.67 12.27 -23.90
C LEU A 112 5.07 13.33 -22.96
N ALA A 113 3.74 13.33 -22.85
CA ALA A 113 3.07 14.14 -21.84
C ALA A 113 3.31 13.57 -20.42
N PRO A 114 3.32 14.43 -19.37
CA PRO A 114 3.47 14.00 -17.98
C PRO A 114 2.51 12.87 -17.58
N GLY A 115 1.25 12.92 -18.00
CA GLY A 115 0.27 11.86 -17.75
C GLY A 115 0.64 10.52 -18.40
N THR A 116 1.22 10.55 -19.59
CA THR A 116 1.72 9.35 -20.28
C THR A 116 2.91 8.75 -19.55
N ILE A 117 3.84 9.58 -19.06
CA ILE A 117 4.99 9.13 -18.24
C ILE A 117 4.51 8.41 -16.98
N SER A 118 3.52 8.98 -16.25
CA SER A 118 2.94 8.30 -15.08
C SER A 118 2.29 6.97 -15.46
N LEU A 119 1.50 6.93 -16.53
CA LEU A 119 0.88 5.69 -17.00
C LEU A 119 1.92 4.62 -17.38
N LEU A 120 3.02 5.03 -18.00
CA LEU A 120 4.12 4.13 -18.33
C LEU A 120 4.87 3.63 -17.09
N ALA A 121 4.91 4.39 -16.00
CA ALA A 121 5.55 3.98 -14.75
C ALA A 121 4.69 2.98 -13.93
N ASP A 122 3.41 3.26 -13.69
CA ASP A 122 2.58 2.47 -12.77
C ASP A 122 1.15 2.16 -13.29
N LEU A 123 0.85 2.50 -14.55
CA LEU A 123 -0.47 2.35 -15.16
C LEU A 123 -1.58 3.03 -14.35
N LYS A 124 -1.24 4.07 -13.59
CA LYS A 124 -2.15 5.01 -12.95
C LYS A 124 -1.76 6.43 -13.32
N ILE A 125 -2.74 7.30 -13.21
CA ILE A 125 -2.51 8.72 -13.07
C ILE A 125 -2.78 9.05 -11.60
N GLU A 126 -1.79 9.65 -10.95
CA GLU A 126 -1.85 10.23 -9.62
C GLU A 126 -2.03 11.74 -9.71
N LYS A 127 -3.29 12.15 -9.57
CA LYS A 127 -3.79 13.54 -9.62
C LYS A 127 -2.82 14.58 -9.04
N ARG A 128 -2.27 14.35 -7.86
CA ARG A 128 -1.44 15.34 -7.15
C ARG A 128 -0.14 15.66 -7.89
N LYS A 129 0.65 14.64 -8.21
CA LYS A 129 1.98 14.82 -8.82
C LYS A 129 1.85 15.09 -10.32
N ASP A 130 0.88 14.45 -10.99
CA ASP A 130 0.76 14.55 -12.44
C ASP A 130 0.21 15.91 -12.87
N ILE A 131 -0.78 16.46 -12.14
CA ILE A 131 -1.26 17.82 -12.42
C ILE A 131 -0.17 18.85 -12.08
N ALA A 132 0.60 18.64 -11.00
CA ALA A 132 1.73 19.52 -10.67
C ALA A 132 2.78 19.53 -11.80
N ALA A 133 3.13 18.37 -12.34
CA ALA A 133 4.01 18.27 -13.49
C ALA A 133 3.44 18.92 -14.76
N CYS A 134 2.14 18.77 -15.02
CA CYS A 134 1.47 19.48 -16.11
C CYS A 134 1.55 21.01 -15.95
N ILE A 135 1.36 21.53 -14.73
CA ILE A 135 1.52 22.96 -14.47
C ILE A 135 2.93 23.43 -14.78
N LEU A 136 3.96 22.70 -14.32
CA LEU A 136 5.35 23.01 -14.64
C LEU A 136 5.61 22.96 -16.15
N LYS A 137 5.02 22.00 -16.88
CA LYS A 137 5.08 21.96 -18.35
C LYS A 137 4.53 23.25 -18.95
N TYR A 138 3.38 23.73 -18.49
CA TYR A 138 2.75 24.93 -19.07
C TYR A 138 3.50 26.21 -18.74
N GLU A 139 4.09 26.30 -17.55
CA GLU A 139 4.96 27.43 -17.16
C GLU A 139 6.26 27.41 -17.97
N ASN A 140 6.86 26.23 -18.16
CA ASN A 140 8.06 26.07 -18.97
C ASN A 140 7.83 26.44 -20.45
N LEU A 141 6.62 26.18 -20.96
CA LEU A 141 6.19 26.60 -22.30
C LEU A 141 5.80 28.08 -22.38
N GLY A 142 5.81 28.84 -21.28
CA GLY A 142 5.40 30.25 -21.24
C GLY A 142 3.91 30.47 -21.51
N ILE A 143 3.06 29.47 -21.25
CA ILE A 143 1.61 29.55 -21.51
C ILE A 143 0.90 30.15 -20.29
N ILE A 144 1.30 29.73 -19.09
CA ILE A 144 0.72 30.20 -17.84
C ILE A 144 1.81 30.81 -16.97
N LYS A 145 1.43 31.79 -16.16
CA LYS A 145 2.22 32.33 -15.06
C LYS A 145 1.37 32.41 -13.80
N THR A 146 2.05 32.51 -12.66
CA THR A 146 1.41 32.76 -11.37
C THR A 146 1.32 34.28 -11.15
N ASP A 147 0.14 34.81 -10.86
CA ASP A 147 -0.07 36.22 -10.50
C ASP A 147 0.38 36.53 -9.05
N GLU A 148 0.33 37.80 -8.64
CA GLU A 148 0.68 38.24 -7.27
C GLU A 148 -0.18 37.59 -6.17
N TYR A 149 -1.34 37.05 -6.54
CA TYR A 149 -2.29 36.37 -5.67
C TYR A 149 -2.21 34.84 -5.78
N GLY A 150 -1.19 34.30 -6.45
CA GLY A 150 -0.98 32.87 -6.59
C GLY A 150 -1.89 32.18 -7.64
N ARG A 151 -2.69 32.92 -8.41
CA ARG A 151 -3.60 32.36 -9.42
C ARG A 151 -2.88 32.18 -10.75
N TYR A 152 -3.28 31.13 -11.47
CA TYR A 152 -2.75 30.87 -12.81
C TYR A 152 -3.46 31.75 -13.83
N VAL A 153 -2.69 32.59 -14.51
CA VAL A 153 -3.14 33.45 -15.60
C VAL A 153 -2.37 33.10 -16.87
N LEU A 154 -2.96 33.40 -18.04
CA LEU A 154 -2.26 33.24 -19.31
C LEU A 154 -1.10 34.24 -19.40
N ASP A 155 0.05 33.78 -19.86
CA ASP A 155 1.25 34.60 -20.07
C ASP A 155 1.50 34.92 -21.55
N THR A 156 0.68 34.37 -22.45
CA THR A 156 0.80 34.50 -23.90
C THR A 156 -0.27 35.44 -24.46
N ASP A 157 0.17 36.38 -25.30
CA ASP A 157 -0.71 37.27 -26.08
C ASP A 157 -1.32 36.57 -27.31
N GLY A 158 -0.79 35.42 -27.72
CA GLY A 158 -1.25 34.61 -28.85
C GLY A 158 -2.27 33.51 -28.48
N ASP A 159 -2.93 32.93 -29.49
CA ASP A 159 -3.87 31.81 -29.30
C ASP A 159 -3.13 30.52 -28.91
N TRP A 160 -2.97 30.34 -27.60
CA TRP A 160 -2.34 29.17 -27.00
C TRP A 160 -3.07 27.86 -27.34
N GLN A 161 -4.34 27.91 -27.77
CA GLN A 161 -5.11 26.73 -28.19
C GLN A 161 -4.62 26.13 -29.51
N ILE A 162 -3.73 26.81 -30.24
CA ILE A 162 -3.14 26.31 -31.47
C ILE A 162 -1.76 25.68 -31.21
N ASN A 163 -1.17 25.89 -30.03
CA ASN A 163 0.17 25.37 -29.72
C ASN A 163 0.24 23.84 -29.92
N PRO A 164 1.12 23.33 -30.81
CA PRO A 164 1.20 21.90 -31.12
C PRO A 164 1.77 21.05 -29.97
N ALA A 165 2.44 21.66 -28.99
CA ALA A 165 2.97 20.96 -27.82
C ALA A 165 1.88 20.60 -26.77
N LEU A 166 0.68 21.18 -26.92
CA LEU A 166 -0.46 20.92 -26.04
C LEU A 166 -1.40 19.89 -26.65
N ARG A 167 -1.68 18.85 -25.88
CA ARG A 167 -2.69 17.85 -26.20
C ARG A 167 -4.08 18.29 -25.73
N ASN A 168 -5.11 17.50 -26.02
CA ASN A 168 -6.49 17.84 -25.64
C ASN A 168 -6.64 17.87 -24.11
N SER A 169 -6.02 16.92 -23.42
CA SER A 169 -5.92 16.88 -21.96
C SER A 169 -5.22 18.14 -21.42
N ASP A 170 -4.15 18.58 -22.08
CA ASP A 170 -3.44 19.79 -21.67
C ASP A 170 -4.29 21.05 -21.85
N ARG A 171 -4.97 21.18 -23.00
CA ARG A 171 -5.86 22.32 -23.28
C ARG A 171 -7.02 22.41 -22.30
N TYR A 172 -7.60 21.26 -21.96
CA TYR A 172 -8.63 21.18 -20.93
C TYR A 172 -8.11 21.71 -19.59
N LEU A 173 -6.92 21.27 -19.18
CA LEU A 173 -6.35 21.64 -17.88
C LEU A 173 -5.95 23.12 -17.82
N VAL A 174 -5.29 23.65 -18.85
CA VAL A 174 -4.96 25.09 -18.94
C VAL A 174 -6.24 25.93 -18.81
N LYS A 175 -7.26 25.62 -19.62
CA LYS A 175 -8.54 26.34 -19.59
C LYS A 175 -9.20 26.30 -18.21
N ALA A 176 -9.24 25.12 -17.58
CA ALA A 176 -9.84 24.95 -16.26
C ALA A 176 -9.07 25.74 -15.17
N LEU A 177 -7.74 25.72 -15.22
CA LEU A 177 -6.88 26.43 -14.28
C LEU A 177 -7.06 27.95 -14.38
N THR A 178 -7.16 28.50 -15.60
CA THR A 178 -7.25 29.95 -15.83
C THR A 178 -8.65 30.51 -15.64
N GLU A 179 -9.71 29.77 -16.00
CA GLU A 179 -11.09 30.26 -15.94
C GLU A 179 -11.77 30.05 -14.59
N ARG A 180 -11.48 28.91 -13.92
CA ARG A 180 -12.26 28.46 -12.75
C ARG A 180 -11.43 28.25 -11.49
N GLY A 181 -10.11 28.43 -11.59
CA GLY A 181 -9.19 28.13 -10.49
C GLY A 181 -8.98 26.63 -10.27
N CYS A 182 -8.01 26.28 -9.42
CA CYS A 182 -7.53 24.91 -9.27
C CYS A 182 -8.55 23.93 -8.69
N ASP A 183 -9.49 24.38 -7.87
CA ASP A 183 -10.46 23.51 -7.18
C ASP A 183 -11.64 23.11 -8.08
N ALA A 184 -11.83 23.80 -9.21
CA ALA A 184 -12.92 23.56 -10.15
C ALA A 184 -12.52 22.65 -11.34
N VAL A 185 -11.31 22.10 -11.33
CA VAL A 185 -10.84 21.16 -12.34
C VAL A 185 -11.56 19.82 -12.15
N ASP A 186 -12.33 19.35 -13.14
CA ASP A 186 -12.80 17.96 -13.15
C ASP A 186 -11.62 17.05 -13.52
N GLU A 187 -10.89 16.68 -12.48
CA GLU A 187 -9.71 15.81 -12.57
C GLU A 187 -10.04 14.45 -13.23
N ALA A 188 -11.28 13.97 -13.10
CA ALA A 188 -11.69 12.70 -13.70
C ALA A 188 -11.94 12.83 -15.21
N ALA A 189 -12.44 13.98 -15.67
CA ALA A 189 -12.49 14.30 -17.10
C ALA A 189 -11.07 14.39 -17.69
N TRP A 190 -10.18 15.17 -17.06
CA TRP A 190 -8.79 15.30 -17.50
C TRP A 190 -8.08 13.93 -17.56
N GLN A 191 -8.20 13.13 -16.50
CA GLN A 191 -7.58 11.80 -16.45
C GLN A 191 -8.06 10.89 -17.58
N ARG A 192 -9.35 10.93 -17.94
CA ARG A 192 -9.89 10.15 -19.05
C ARG A 192 -9.29 10.57 -20.39
N MET A 193 -9.12 11.87 -20.61
CA MET A 193 -8.48 12.41 -21.82
C MET A 193 -7.02 11.96 -21.91
N ALA A 194 -6.24 12.13 -20.85
CA ALA A 194 -4.83 11.72 -20.81
C ALA A 194 -4.64 10.21 -21.04
N VAL A 195 -5.53 9.38 -20.49
CA VAL A 195 -5.53 7.93 -20.74
C VAL A 195 -5.86 7.62 -22.20
N GLN A 196 -6.85 8.30 -22.79
CA GLN A 196 -7.23 8.07 -24.18
C GLN A 196 -6.08 8.43 -25.12
N GLU A 197 -5.39 9.55 -24.88
CA GLU A 197 -4.21 9.95 -25.65
C GLU A 197 -3.10 8.89 -25.59
N ALA A 198 -2.84 8.29 -24.42
CA ALA A 198 -1.86 7.21 -24.30
C ALA A 198 -2.29 5.89 -24.98
N ILE A 199 -3.61 5.67 -25.15
CA ILE A 199 -4.15 4.56 -25.94
C ILE A 199 -3.98 4.84 -27.43
N ASP A 200 -4.31 6.07 -27.87
CA ASP A 200 -4.22 6.50 -29.26
C ASP A 200 -2.77 6.49 -29.76
N ASP A 201 -1.82 6.86 -28.89
CA ASP A 201 -0.38 6.74 -29.13
C ASP A 201 0.13 5.28 -29.16
N GLY A 202 -0.72 4.31 -28.79
CA GLY A 202 -0.39 2.89 -28.82
C GLY A 202 0.51 2.41 -27.69
N TYR A 203 0.68 3.17 -26.61
CA TYR A 203 1.50 2.77 -25.45
C TYR A 203 0.76 1.81 -24.51
N ILE A 204 -0.54 2.00 -24.34
CA ILE A 204 -1.36 1.17 -23.46
C ILE A 204 -2.64 0.71 -24.17
N TYR A 205 -3.24 -0.36 -23.66
CA TYR A 205 -4.56 -0.83 -24.09
C TYR A 205 -5.41 -1.22 -22.88
N ASP A 206 -6.73 -1.15 -23.05
CA ASP A 206 -7.67 -1.63 -22.02
C ASP A 206 -7.75 -3.17 -22.05
N GLY A 207 -7.35 -3.78 -20.93
CA GLY A 207 -7.32 -5.23 -20.77
C GLY A 207 -8.69 -5.91 -20.84
N LEU A 208 -9.80 -5.16 -20.72
CA LEU A 208 -11.15 -5.67 -20.94
C LEU A 208 -11.40 -6.01 -22.41
N PHE A 209 -10.89 -5.20 -23.35
CA PHE A 209 -11.04 -5.45 -24.78
C PHE A 209 -10.24 -6.68 -25.22
N ALA A 210 -9.02 -6.87 -24.71
CA ALA A 210 -8.22 -8.07 -24.94
C ALA A 210 -8.83 -9.35 -24.37
N LYS A 211 -9.77 -9.24 -23.41
CA LYS A 211 -10.49 -10.38 -22.84
C LYS A 211 -11.70 -10.82 -23.64
N ARG A 212 -12.34 -9.92 -24.41
CA ARG A 212 -13.47 -10.27 -25.28
C ARG A 212 -13.09 -11.25 -26.40
N SER A 213 -11.80 -11.32 -26.78
CA SER A 213 -11.29 -12.30 -27.77
C SER A 213 -10.83 -13.63 -27.18
N LYS A 214 -10.74 -13.75 -25.85
CA LYS A 214 -10.39 -15.01 -25.14
C LYS A 214 -11.47 -15.36 -24.12
N VAL A 215 -12.65 -15.70 -24.62
CA VAL A 215 -13.66 -16.42 -23.82
C VAL A 215 -13.36 -17.92 -23.93
N LYS A 216 -12.43 -18.41 -23.10
CA LYS A 216 -12.37 -19.80 -22.65
C LYS A 216 -11.41 -19.89 -21.47
N GLU A 217 -11.99 -19.94 -20.27
CA GLU A 217 -11.56 -20.71 -19.08
C GLU A 217 -12.25 -20.13 -17.84
N THR A 218 -13.55 -20.38 -17.74
CA THR A 218 -14.26 -20.38 -16.46
C THR A 218 -14.02 -21.72 -15.76
N ALA A 219 -12.81 -21.92 -15.26
CA ALA A 219 -12.49 -23.03 -14.35
C ALA A 219 -11.73 -22.56 -13.10
N GLY A 220 -11.02 -21.42 -13.16
CA GLY A 220 -10.17 -20.95 -12.05
C GLY A 220 -10.86 -20.14 -10.94
N LYS A 221 -12.15 -19.77 -11.08
CA LYS A 221 -12.85 -18.99 -10.03
C LYS A 221 -13.40 -19.84 -8.89
N ALA A 222 -13.73 -21.11 -9.14
CA ALA A 222 -14.23 -22.02 -8.11
C ALA A 222 -13.12 -22.53 -7.18
N ALA A 223 -11.90 -22.70 -7.70
CA ALA A 223 -10.74 -23.18 -6.93
C ALA A 223 -10.31 -22.21 -5.82
N GLY A 224 -10.48 -20.91 -6.00
CA GLY A 224 -10.14 -19.90 -4.98
C GLY A 224 -11.10 -19.87 -3.79
N CYS A 225 -12.38 -20.21 -4.00
CA CYS A 225 -13.38 -20.29 -2.94
C CYS A 225 -13.24 -21.60 -2.15
N PHE A 226 -12.97 -22.72 -2.85
CA PHE A 226 -12.72 -24.01 -2.20
C PHE A 226 -11.45 -24.00 -1.34
N ALA A 227 -10.34 -23.43 -1.82
CA ALA A 227 -9.10 -23.37 -1.05
C ALA A 227 -9.23 -22.50 0.23
N GLY A 228 -10.04 -21.43 0.19
CA GLY A 228 -10.19 -20.52 1.32
C GLY A 228 -11.01 -21.07 2.49
N CYS A 229 -11.97 -21.95 2.21
CA CYS A 229 -12.80 -22.59 3.24
C CYS A 229 -12.24 -23.96 3.68
N LEU A 230 -11.57 -24.68 2.78
CA LEU A 230 -11.05 -26.02 3.06
C LEU A 230 -9.85 -26.01 4.00
N VAL A 231 -8.98 -24.99 3.94
CA VAL A 231 -7.83 -24.86 4.86
C VAL A 231 -8.29 -24.69 6.32
N PRO A 232 -9.22 -23.78 6.67
CA PRO A 232 -9.79 -23.71 8.01
C PRO A 232 -10.41 -25.03 8.47
N ILE A 233 -11.13 -25.73 7.60
CA ILE A 233 -11.75 -27.03 7.95
C ILE A 233 -10.68 -28.07 8.29
N ILE A 234 -9.62 -28.18 7.49
CA ILE A 234 -8.49 -29.09 7.78
C ILE A 234 -7.84 -28.74 9.11
N ILE A 235 -7.63 -27.44 9.39
CA ILE A 235 -7.04 -26.99 10.66
C ILE A 235 -7.94 -27.37 11.84
N ILE A 236 -9.26 -27.13 11.73
CA ILE A 236 -10.23 -27.46 12.78
C ILE A 236 -10.25 -28.98 13.04
N VAL A 237 -10.27 -29.79 11.98
CA VAL A 237 -10.25 -31.26 12.11
C VAL A 237 -8.93 -31.72 12.73
N GLY A 238 -7.79 -31.21 12.26
CA GLY A 238 -6.48 -31.52 12.85
C GLY A 238 -6.39 -31.13 14.33
N MET A 239 -6.96 -30.00 14.70
CA MET A 239 -7.04 -29.55 16.09
C MET A 239 -7.94 -30.44 16.94
N ALA A 240 -9.06 -30.95 16.41
CA ALA A 240 -9.89 -31.90 17.12
C ALA A 240 -9.12 -33.21 17.45
N PHE A 241 -8.29 -33.70 16.53
CA PHE A 241 -7.41 -34.85 16.80
C PHE A 241 -6.33 -34.54 17.83
N LEU A 242 -5.72 -33.34 17.78
CA LEU A 242 -4.72 -32.92 18.75
C LEU A 242 -5.32 -32.81 20.15
N ILE A 243 -6.47 -32.13 20.28
CA ILE A 243 -7.21 -32.02 21.55
C ILE A 243 -7.53 -33.40 22.09
N ASN A 244 -8.04 -34.31 21.26
CA ASN A 244 -8.35 -35.67 21.68
C ASN A 244 -7.11 -36.46 22.16
N ALA A 245 -5.93 -36.18 21.61
CA ALA A 245 -4.68 -36.84 22.02
C ALA A 245 -4.19 -36.34 23.39
N ILE A 246 -4.44 -35.07 23.73
CA ILE A 246 -4.03 -34.47 25.00
C ILE A 246 -5.12 -34.53 26.09
N THR A 247 -6.36 -34.94 25.76
CA THR A 247 -7.50 -35.02 26.71
C THR A 247 -7.15 -35.65 28.06
N PRO A 248 -6.44 -36.78 28.16
CA PRO A 248 -6.13 -37.36 29.47
C PRO A 248 -5.31 -36.42 30.37
N GLN A 249 -4.39 -35.66 29.78
CA GLN A 249 -3.56 -34.69 30.49
C GLN A 249 -4.37 -33.42 30.83
N LEU A 250 -5.39 -33.10 30.02
CA LEU A 250 -6.34 -32.03 30.30
C LEU A 250 -7.22 -32.37 31.50
N ASP A 251 -7.73 -33.59 31.59
CA ASP A 251 -8.54 -34.04 32.71
C ASP A 251 -7.75 -33.99 34.04
N GLU A 252 -6.46 -34.35 34.00
CA GLU A 252 -5.56 -34.23 35.16
C GLU A 252 -5.29 -32.76 35.53
N LEU A 253 -5.04 -31.91 34.54
CA LEU A 253 -4.83 -30.48 34.75
C LEU A 253 -6.09 -29.80 35.32
N GLU A 254 -7.28 -30.16 34.83
CA GLU A 254 -8.56 -29.67 35.32
C GLU A 254 -8.75 -30.05 36.80
N GLN A 255 -8.46 -31.29 37.18
CA GLN A 255 -8.50 -31.71 38.59
C GLN A 255 -7.51 -30.93 39.48
N ILE A 256 -6.32 -30.62 38.96
CA ILE A 256 -5.35 -29.79 39.68
C ILE A 256 -5.91 -28.37 39.89
N LEU A 257 -6.51 -27.78 38.85
CA LEU A 257 -7.10 -26.44 38.89
C LEU A 257 -8.34 -26.38 39.81
N ASP A 258 -9.22 -27.38 39.78
CA ASP A 258 -10.42 -27.48 40.62
C ASP A 258 -10.12 -27.62 42.12
N ALA A 259 -8.92 -28.10 42.46
CA ALA A 259 -8.47 -28.18 43.84
C ALA A 259 -8.08 -26.82 44.43
N LEU A 260 -7.92 -25.79 43.60
CA LEU A 260 -7.58 -24.45 44.03
C LEU A 260 -8.84 -23.70 44.50
N PRO A 261 -8.83 -23.06 45.68
CA PRO A 261 -10.00 -22.31 46.14
C PRO A 261 -10.28 -21.10 45.25
N ASP A 262 -11.56 -20.82 44.98
CA ASP A 262 -12.01 -19.69 44.14
C ASP A 262 -11.57 -18.29 44.64
N THR A 263 -11.10 -18.21 45.89
CA THR A 263 -10.61 -16.98 46.52
C THR A 263 -9.08 -16.83 46.47
N ALA A 264 -8.38 -17.78 45.85
CA ALA A 264 -6.93 -17.75 45.71
C ALA A 264 -6.47 -16.49 44.96
N THR A 265 -5.53 -15.77 45.55
CA THR A 265 -4.88 -14.61 44.92
C THR A 265 -4.10 -15.03 43.68
N PHE A 266 -3.83 -14.07 42.78
CA PHE A 266 -3.02 -14.33 41.58
C PHE A 266 -1.65 -14.95 41.91
N ARG A 267 -1.02 -14.49 43.00
CA ARG A 267 0.25 -15.03 43.51
C ARG A 267 0.13 -16.50 43.88
N GLU A 268 -0.88 -16.86 44.66
CA GLU A 268 -1.14 -18.24 45.09
C GLU A 268 -1.45 -19.15 43.89
N GLN A 269 -2.19 -18.66 42.89
CA GLN A 269 -2.45 -19.38 41.64
C GLN A 269 -1.15 -19.72 40.89
N VAL A 270 -0.26 -18.73 40.73
CA VAL A 270 1.03 -18.92 40.04
C VAL A 270 1.96 -19.84 40.82
N GLU A 271 2.04 -19.68 42.14
CA GLU A 271 2.87 -20.52 43.01
C GLU A 271 2.37 -21.97 43.02
N TYR A 272 1.06 -22.19 43.10
CA TYR A 272 0.46 -23.51 43.06
C TYR A 272 0.71 -24.21 41.71
N LEU A 273 0.49 -23.52 40.58
CA LEU A 273 0.80 -24.06 39.26
C LEU A 273 2.29 -24.37 39.08
N SER A 274 3.17 -23.63 39.76
CA SER A 274 4.61 -23.88 39.72
C SER A 274 5.06 -25.17 40.40
N MET A 275 4.21 -25.77 41.24
CA MET A 275 4.45 -27.09 41.83
C MET A 275 4.30 -28.21 40.80
N TYR A 276 3.66 -27.95 39.65
CA TYR A 276 3.38 -28.93 38.60
C TYR A 276 3.97 -28.53 37.23
N PRO A 277 5.30 -28.35 37.12
CA PRO A 277 5.94 -27.86 35.91
C PRO A 277 5.76 -28.79 34.69
N GLN A 278 5.45 -30.06 34.91
CA GLN A 278 5.17 -31.05 33.85
C GLN A 278 3.96 -30.68 32.96
N TYR A 279 3.04 -29.85 33.44
CA TYR A 279 1.86 -29.41 32.65
C TYR A 279 2.06 -28.08 31.93
N TYR A 280 3.19 -27.38 32.08
CA TYR A 280 3.48 -26.18 31.30
C TYR A 280 3.45 -26.39 29.78
N PRO A 281 3.98 -27.51 29.23
CA PRO A 281 3.85 -27.80 27.80
C PRO A 281 2.38 -27.96 27.37
N VAL A 282 1.57 -28.64 28.19
CA VAL A 282 0.13 -28.87 27.92
C VAL A 282 -0.61 -27.52 27.86
N MET A 283 -0.35 -26.62 28.80
CA MET A 283 -0.91 -25.26 28.79
C MET A 283 -0.46 -24.46 27.57
N ALA A 284 0.81 -24.55 27.18
CA ALA A 284 1.32 -23.88 25.98
C ALA A 284 0.68 -24.43 24.69
N GLU A 285 0.48 -25.75 24.60
CA GLU A 285 -0.21 -26.41 23.49
C GLU A 285 -1.67 -25.97 23.40
N LEU A 286 -2.38 -25.87 24.53
CA LEU A 286 -3.75 -25.33 24.58
C LEU A 286 -3.84 -23.89 24.10
N ILE A 287 -2.96 -23.02 24.59
CA ILE A 287 -2.92 -21.60 24.19
C ILE A 287 -2.64 -21.50 22.69
N LEU A 288 -1.68 -22.27 22.17
CA LEU A 288 -1.38 -22.30 20.75
C LEU A 288 -2.56 -22.82 19.93
N ALA A 289 -3.20 -23.91 20.36
CA ALA A 289 -4.38 -24.47 19.71
C ALA A 289 -5.52 -23.44 19.67
N ALA A 290 -5.77 -22.72 20.77
CA ALA A 290 -6.76 -21.66 20.83
C ALA A 290 -6.45 -20.51 19.85
N ILE A 291 -5.20 -20.03 19.80
CA ILE A 291 -4.77 -18.99 18.85
C ILE A 291 -4.95 -19.47 17.40
N VAL A 292 -4.57 -20.71 17.08
CA VAL A 292 -4.70 -21.26 15.73
C VAL A 292 -6.17 -21.45 15.35
N MET A 293 -7.01 -21.90 16.28
CA MET A 293 -8.45 -22.01 16.08
C MET A 293 -9.09 -20.64 15.84
N LEU A 294 -8.70 -19.63 16.62
CA LEU A 294 -9.13 -18.25 16.43
C LEU A 294 -8.70 -17.70 15.06
N ALA A 295 -7.45 -17.97 14.65
CA ALA A 295 -6.95 -17.59 13.33
C ALA A 295 -7.73 -18.28 12.21
N ALA A 296 -7.98 -19.59 12.33
CA ALA A 296 -8.74 -20.38 11.36
C ALA A 296 -10.19 -19.89 11.24
N PHE A 297 -10.81 -19.51 12.36
CA PHE A 297 -12.16 -18.97 12.39
C PHE A 297 -12.28 -17.66 11.58
N PHE A 298 -11.32 -16.74 11.72
CA PHE A 298 -11.36 -15.46 11.00
C PHE A 298 -10.92 -15.54 9.53
N MET A 299 -10.19 -16.58 9.14
CA MET A 299 -9.62 -16.71 7.79
C MET A 299 -10.62 -16.51 6.64
N PRO A 300 -11.81 -17.14 6.62
CA PRO A 300 -12.78 -16.97 5.53
C PRO A 300 -13.18 -15.50 5.32
N GLY A 301 -13.50 -14.77 6.39
CA GLY A 301 -13.88 -13.37 6.33
C GLY A 301 -12.75 -12.49 5.80
N ILE A 302 -11.53 -12.73 6.28
CA ILE A 302 -10.34 -12.00 5.83
C ILE A 302 -10.04 -12.26 4.34
N MET A 303 -10.24 -13.49 3.86
CA MET A 303 -10.08 -13.80 2.43
C MET A 303 -11.10 -13.09 1.55
N VAL A 304 -12.35 -12.94 2.01
CA VAL A 304 -13.36 -12.12 1.30
C VAL A 304 -12.90 -10.68 1.19
N VAL A 305 -12.41 -10.08 2.29
CA VAL A 305 -11.85 -8.71 2.28
C VAL A 305 -10.68 -8.62 1.28
N GLY A 306 -9.76 -9.57 1.30
CA GLY A 306 -8.66 -9.65 0.31
C GLY A 306 -9.18 -9.73 -1.13
N GLY A 307 -10.25 -10.48 -1.39
CA GLY A 307 -10.91 -10.56 -2.69
C GLY A 307 -11.51 -9.23 -3.15
N ILE A 308 -12.17 -8.50 -2.24
CA ILE A 308 -12.74 -7.17 -2.49
C ILE A 308 -11.62 -6.18 -2.84
N VAL A 309 -10.57 -6.11 -2.01
CA VAL A 309 -9.40 -5.22 -2.23
C VAL A 309 -8.73 -5.55 -3.56
N SER A 310 -8.52 -6.84 -3.85
CA SER A 310 -7.93 -7.30 -5.11
C SER A 310 -8.74 -6.89 -6.34
N THR A 311 -10.07 -6.88 -6.22
CA THR A 311 -10.97 -6.46 -7.30
C THR A 311 -10.98 -4.94 -7.47
N ALA A 312 -11.05 -4.19 -6.36
CA ALA A 312 -11.05 -2.73 -6.37
C ALA A 312 -9.73 -2.13 -6.89
N THR A 313 -8.61 -2.80 -6.61
CA THR A 313 -7.27 -2.36 -7.02
C THR A 313 -6.79 -3.02 -8.32
N LYS A 314 -7.67 -3.78 -8.98
CA LYS A 314 -7.32 -4.54 -10.18
C LYS A 314 -6.89 -3.62 -11.31
N GLN A 315 -5.75 -3.94 -11.89
CA GLN A 315 -5.22 -3.26 -13.05
C GLN A 315 -6.16 -3.39 -14.27
N ARG A 316 -6.64 -2.26 -14.78
CA ARG A 316 -7.46 -2.16 -16.00
C ARG A 316 -6.62 -2.16 -17.27
N TYR A 317 -5.59 -1.32 -17.31
CA TYR A 317 -4.76 -1.10 -18.49
C TYR A 317 -3.54 -1.99 -18.53
N ARG A 318 -3.01 -2.26 -19.72
CA ARG A 318 -1.76 -3.01 -19.92
C ARG A 318 -0.89 -2.28 -20.94
N ARG A 319 0.43 -2.37 -20.77
CA ARG A 319 1.41 -1.84 -21.73
C ARG A 319 1.43 -2.70 -22.99
N THR A 320 1.53 -2.06 -24.16
CA THR A 320 1.84 -2.72 -25.44
C THR A 320 3.34 -3.06 -25.49
N GLN A 321 3.83 -3.54 -26.64
CA GLN A 321 5.28 -3.69 -26.83
C GLN A 321 5.99 -2.33 -26.82
N SER A 322 5.53 -1.38 -27.64
CA SER A 322 6.02 0.01 -27.64
C SER A 322 5.91 0.65 -26.24
N GLY A 323 4.82 0.41 -25.51
CA GLY A 323 4.67 0.87 -24.13
C GLY A 323 5.67 0.24 -23.14
N ASN A 324 6.15 -0.98 -23.37
CA ASN A 324 7.22 -1.55 -22.54
C ASN A 324 8.59 -0.95 -22.89
N GLU A 325 8.86 -0.70 -24.18
CA GLU A 325 10.08 -0.01 -24.64
C GLU A 325 10.14 1.41 -24.03
N MET A 326 9.04 2.15 -24.11
CA MET A 326 8.98 3.49 -23.56
C MET A 326 9.01 3.50 -22.03
N ALA A 327 8.36 2.52 -21.37
CA ALA A 327 8.48 2.36 -19.92
C ALA A 327 9.94 2.07 -19.51
N GLU A 328 10.72 1.42 -20.36
CA GLU A 328 12.13 1.19 -20.09
C GLU A 328 12.96 2.47 -20.17
N TYR A 329 12.70 3.35 -21.15
CA TYR A 329 13.31 4.68 -21.19
C TYR A 329 12.91 5.54 -19.99
N VAL A 330 11.63 5.52 -19.61
CA VAL A 330 11.13 6.21 -18.42
C VAL A 330 11.79 5.67 -17.14
N TYR A 331 12.01 4.35 -17.05
CA TYR A 331 12.72 3.72 -15.94
C TYR A 331 14.18 4.15 -15.89
N GLY A 332 14.87 4.14 -17.03
CA GLY A 332 16.25 4.62 -17.12
C GLY A 332 16.39 6.10 -16.79
N MET A 333 15.43 6.92 -17.21
CA MET A 333 15.36 8.35 -16.87
C MET A 333 15.21 8.55 -15.37
N LYS A 334 14.32 7.77 -14.73
CA LYS A 334 14.14 7.81 -13.28
C LYS A 334 15.45 7.52 -12.54
N ASN A 335 16.15 6.46 -12.92
CA ASN A 335 17.44 6.11 -12.29
C ASN A 335 18.51 7.17 -12.56
N PHE A 336 18.55 7.73 -13.78
CA PHE A 336 19.49 8.80 -14.11
C PHE A 336 19.27 10.04 -13.24
N ILE A 337 18.02 10.47 -13.08
CA ILE A 337 17.65 11.59 -12.21
C ILE A 337 18.03 11.27 -10.76
N HIS A 338 17.75 10.06 -10.28
CA HIS A 338 18.03 9.66 -8.92
C HIS A 338 19.52 9.65 -8.57
N ASP A 339 20.34 9.04 -9.43
CA ASP A 339 21.75 8.76 -9.13
C ASP A 339 22.72 9.86 -9.58
N TYR A 340 22.35 10.64 -10.60
CA TYR A 340 23.27 11.58 -11.28
C TYR A 340 22.77 13.03 -11.36
N SER A 341 21.70 13.38 -10.64
CA SER A 341 21.20 14.76 -10.62
C SER A 341 20.90 15.23 -9.20
N ASN A 342 20.88 16.56 -9.02
CA ASN A 342 20.43 17.20 -7.78
C ASN A 342 18.97 17.66 -7.89
N LEU A 343 18.19 17.06 -8.81
CA LEU A 343 16.80 17.47 -9.07
C LEU A 343 15.87 17.17 -7.91
N SER A 344 16.25 16.29 -6.98
CA SER A 344 15.50 16.04 -5.75
C SER A 344 15.40 17.27 -4.83
N GLU A 345 16.40 18.16 -4.90
CA GLU A 345 16.53 19.38 -4.10
C GLU A 345 16.26 20.65 -4.94
N ALA A 346 15.96 20.50 -6.23
CA ALA A 346 15.76 21.64 -7.12
C ALA A 346 14.45 22.39 -6.80
N ASP A 347 14.53 23.72 -6.86
CA ASP A 347 13.38 24.59 -6.65
C ASP A 347 12.65 24.89 -7.97
N LYS A 348 11.37 25.28 -7.86
CA LYS A 348 10.54 25.70 -9.00
C LYS A 348 11.18 26.83 -9.83
N SER A 349 11.93 27.73 -9.20
CA SER A 349 12.63 28.84 -9.89
C SER A 349 13.69 28.36 -10.88
N GLN A 350 14.20 27.14 -10.71
CA GLN A 350 15.19 26.54 -11.59
C GLN A 350 14.55 25.81 -12.78
N LEU A 351 13.23 25.95 -13.00
CA LEU A 351 12.52 25.35 -14.12
C LEU A 351 13.15 25.72 -15.47
N ALA A 352 13.51 26.98 -15.69
CA ALA A 352 14.17 27.40 -16.94
C ALA A 352 15.57 26.78 -17.14
N LEU A 353 16.24 26.37 -16.06
CA LEU A 353 17.58 25.75 -16.11
C LEU A 353 17.48 24.25 -16.44
N TRP A 354 16.57 23.56 -15.78
CA TRP A 354 16.44 22.11 -15.86
C TRP A 354 15.42 21.64 -16.90
N ASP A 355 14.55 22.54 -17.36
CA ASP A 355 13.59 22.32 -18.43
C ASP A 355 12.75 21.04 -18.16
N ASP A 356 12.57 20.18 -19.17
CA ASP A 356 11.84 18.92 -19.05
C ASP A 356 12.32 17.99 -17.93
N TYR A 357 13.60 18.02 -17.54
CA TYR A 357 14.11 17.13 -16.49
C TYR A 357 13.49 17.41 -15.13
N LEU A 358 13.18 18.68 -14.81
CA LEU A 358 12.49 19.02 -13.57
C LEU A 358 11.05 18.50 -13.58
N ILE A 359 10.39 18.54 -14.74
CA ILE A 359 9.06 17.97 -14.95
C ILE A 359 9.11 16.44 -14.75
N TYR A 360 10.10 15.76 -15.32
CA TYR A 360 10.29 14.32 -15.16
C TYR A 360 10.55 13.95 -13.70
N ALA A 361 11.39 14.71 -12.98
CA ALA A 361 11.66 14.49 -11.57
C ALA A 361 10.38 14.57 -10.72
N VAL A 362 9.47 15.50 -11.05
CA VAL A 362 8.18 15.63 -10.36
C VAL A 362 7.23 14.47 -10.67
N VAL A 363 7.07 14.08 -11.95
CA VAL A 363 6.21 12.94 -12.34
C VAL A 363 6.71 11.63 -11.74
N LEU A 364 8.04 11.44 -11.72
CA LEU A 364 8.68 10.20 -11.31
C LEU A 364 8.89 10.10 -9.79
N GLU A 365 8.38 11.05 -9.01
CA GLU A 365 8.46 11.11 -7.54
C GLU A 365 9.89 11.34 -6.99
N GLU A 366 10.77 11.93 -7.79
CA GLU A 366 12.13 12.30 -7.35
C GLU A 366 12.18 13.69 -6.72
N ASN A 367 11.28 14.61 -7.11
CA ASN A 367 11.13 15.93 -6.48
C ASN A 367 9.71 16.13 -5.95
N GLU A 368 9.56 16.15 -4.63
CA GLU A 368 8.27 16.34 -3.97
C GLU A 368 8.04 17.73 -3.41
N GLN A 369 9.12 18.47 -3.16
CA GLN A 369 9.04 19.82 -2.64
C GLN A 369 8.18 20.66 -3.58
N ILE A 370 8.41 20.56 -4.89
CA ILE A 370 7.63 21.27 -5.89
C ILE A 370 6.15 20.84 -5.90
N VAL A 371 5.85 19.55 -5.70
CA VAL A 371 4.47 19.07 -5.58
C VAL A 371 3.78 19.68 -4.36
N ALA A 372 4.49 19.76 -3.23
CA ALA A 372 4.00 20.36 -2.00
C ALA A 372 3.79 21.88 -2.15
N ASP A 373 4.72 22.57 -2.80
CA ASP A 373 4.66 24.01 -3.04
C ASP A 373 3.50 24.41 -3.94
N ILE A 374 3.36 23.72 -5.09
CA ILE A 374 2.22 23.91 -6.00
C ILE A 374 0.91 23.65 -5.26
N ARG A 375 0.86 22.62 -4.40
CA ARG A 375 -0.34 22.33 -3.59
C ARG A 375 -0.62 23.41 -2.54
N LYS A 376 0.41 23.91 -1.86
CA LYS A 376 0.26 24.95 -0.84
C LYS A 376 -0.29 26.24 -1.47
N MET A 377 0.23 26.63 -2.64
CA MET A 377 -0.32 27.73 -3.42
C MET A 377 -1.80 27.51 -3.72
N ARG A 378 -2.20 26.30 -4.16
CA ARG A 378 -3.63 25.99 -4.40
C ARG A 378 -4.50 26.15 -3.16
N LEU A 379 -4.07 25.62 -2.02
CA LEU A 379 -4.87 25.63 -0.78
C LEU A 379 -5.02 27.04 -0.19
N GLN A 380 -4.03 27.91 -0.37
CA GLN A 380 -4.11 29.32 0.05
C GLN A 380 -5.10 30.13 -0.81
N ASN A 381 -5.40 29.66 -2.02
CA ASN A 381 -6.25 30.36 -2.99
C ASN A 381 -7.71 29.87 -3.00
N GLY A 382 -8.01 28.76 -2.32
CA GLY A 382 -9.38 28.23 -2.14
C GLY A 382 -10.10 28.76 -0.90
N GLY A 383 -9.50 29.74 -0.19
CA GLY A 383 -10.07 30.41 0.97
C GLY A 383 -10.57 31.81 0.64
N ILE A 384 -11.71 31.91 -0.05
CA ILE A 384 -12.64 33.05 0.05
C ILE A 384 -14.06 32.48 0.13
#